data_AF-X1M6G4-F1
#
_entry.id   AF-X1M6G4-F1
#
_cell.length_a   1.000
_cell.length_b   1.000
_cell.length_c   1.000
_cell.angle_alpha   90.00
_cell.angle_beta   90.00
_cell.angle_gamma   90.00
#
_symmetry.space_group_name_H-M   'P 1'
#
loop_
_entity.id
_entity.type
_entity.pdbx_description
1 polymer ?
#
loop_
_entity_poly.entity_id
_entity_poly.type
_entity_poly.pdbx_seq_one_letter_code
_entity_poly.pdbx_strand_id
1 'polypeptide(L)' 'MPREGIDTIVHLAALIPERATPKTTGRDYLMINALGTYNVLEYCRKTGVKKIIYTTSHYEVSNIK' A
#
# COMPACT_ATOMS: atom_id res chain seq x y z
N MET A 1 -15.75 0.96 0.01
CA MET A 1 -15.22 1.68 -1.17
C MET A 1 -16.26 1.63 -2.28
N PRO A 2 -16.30 2.60 -3.21
CA PRO A 2 -17.23 2.60 -4.35
C PRO A 2 -17.14 1.29 -5.15
N ARG A 3 -18.16 0.92 -5.93
CA ARG A 3 -18.10 -0.33 -6.74
C ARG A 3 -17.93 -0.10 -8.23
N GLU A 4 -18.12 1.12 -8.69
CA GLU A 4 -18.08 1.53 -10.09
C GLU A 4 -17.56 2.96 -10.20
N GLY A 5 -17.21 3.40 -11.42
CA GLY A 5 -16.77 4.77 -11.69
C GLY A 5 -15.36 5.11 -11.17
N ILE A 6 -14.50 4.11 -10.96
CA ILE A 6 -13.09 4.32 -10.58
C ILE A 6 -12.20 3.88 -11.74
N ASP A 7 -11.49 4.85 -12.33
CA ASP A 7 -10.53 4.59 -13.42
C ASP A 7 -9.14 4.20 -12.91
N THR A 8 -8.73 4.71 -11.74
CA THR A 8 -7.37 4.58 -11.22
C THR A 8 -7.35 4.70 -9.70
N ILE A 9 -6.51 3.90 -9.05
CA ILE A 9 -6.22 3.99 -7.62
C ILE A 9 -4.81 4.54 -7.43
N VAL A 10 -4.68 5.51 -6.51
CA VAL A 10 -3.38 6.01 -6.04
C VAL A 10 -3.19 5.53 -4.61
N HIS A 11 -2.31 4.55 -4.41
CA HIS A 11 -2.07 3.90 -3.12
C HIS A 11 -0.87 4.55 -2.42
N LEU A 12 -1.18 5.54 -1.56
CA LEU A 12 -0.20 6.30 -0.75
C LEU A 12 -0.11 5.80 0.69
N ALA A 13 -0.92 4.82 1.08
CA ALA A 13 -1.01 4.38 2.46
C ALA A 13 0.15 3.43 2.78
N ALA A 14 0.98 3.83 3.73
CA ALA A 14 2.07 3.03 4.27
C ALA A 14 2.41 3.50 5.70
N LEU A 15 2.94 2.58 6.50
CA LEU A 15 3.70 2.87 7.70
C LEU A 15 5.18 2.92 7.32
N ILE A 16 5.80 4.08 7.54
CA ILE A 16 7.24 4.29 7.31
C ILE A 16 7.99 4.35 8.64
N PRO A 17 9.26 3.89 8.69
CA PRO A 17 10.06 3.88 9.93
C PRO A 17 10.13 5.22 10.64
N GLU A 18 10.23 6.32 9.89
CA GLU A 18 10.34 7.68 10.41
C GLU A 18 9.07 8.15 11.15
N ARG A 19 7.94 7.46 10.96
CA ARG A 19 6.67 7.73 11.67
C ARG A 19 6.32 6.66 12.70
N ALA A 20 7.21 5.70 12.94
CA ALA A 20 7.00 4.70 13.97
C ALA A 20 7.02 5.34 15.36
N THR A 21 6.18 4.82 16.25
CA THR A 21 6.17 5.17 17.68
C THR A 21 6.80 4.04 18.49
N PRO A 22 7.12 4.22 19.79
CA PRO A 22 7.59 3.13 20.64
C PRO A 22 6.61 1.95 20.76
N LYS A 23 5.34 2.14 20.39
CA LYS A 23 4.31 1.08 20.36
C LYS A 23 4.25 0.35 19.03
N THR A 24 4.90 0.88 17.99
CA THR A 24 4.90 0.31 16.66
C THR A 24 5.78 -0.93 16.63
N THR A 25 5.19 -2.04 16.21
CA THR A 25 5.83 -3.35 16.14
C THR A 25 6.05 -3.77 14.69
N GLY A 26 6.90 -4.79 14.47
CA GLY A 26 7.06 -5.39 13.15
C GLY A 26 5.75 -5.90 12.53
N ARG A 27 4.79 -6.33 13.36
CA ARG A 27 3.47 -6.75 12.92
C ARG A 27 2.71 -5.60 12.24
N ASP A 28 2.85 -4.38 12.74
CA ASP A 28 2.12 -3.23 12.20
C ASP A 28 2.56 -2.93 10.76
N TYR A 29 3.85 -3.06 10.45
CA TYR A 29 4.34 -2.94 9.08
C TYR A 29 3.74 -4.00 8.15
N LEU A 30 3.66 -5.25 8.60
CA LEU A 30 3.06 -6.32 7.80
C LEU A 30 1.55 -6.10 7.60
N MET A 31 0.84 -5.71 8.66
CA MET A 31 -0.59 -5.47 8.59
C MET A 31 -0.94 -4.28 7.70
N ILE A 32 -0.16 -3.19 7.78
CA ILE A 32 -0.43 -1.97 7.01
C ILE A 32 0.13 -2.09 5.59
N ASN A 33 1.42 -2.36 5.44
CA ASN A 33 2.09 -2.25 4.14
C ASN A 33 1.86 -3.49 3.27
N ALA A 34 1.84 -4.70 3.85
CA ALA A 34 1.63 -5.92 3.07
C ALA A 34 0.13 -6.25 2.94
N LEU A 35 -0.54 -6.50 4.07
CA LEU A 35 -1.96 -6.90 4.05
C LEU A 35 -2.85 -5.75 3.56
N GLY A 36 -2.58 -4.51 3.95
CA GLY A 36 -3.30 -3.34 3.44
C GLY A 36 -3.18 -3.21 1.91
N THR A 37 -1.98 -3.36 1.37
CA THR A 37 -1.76 -3.37 -0.09
C THR A 37 -2.46 -4.54 -0.77
N TYR A 38 -2.40 -5.74 -0.19
CA TYR A 38 -3.14 -6.90 -0.71
C TYR A 38 -4.64 -6.61 -0.80
N ASN A 39 -5.23 -5.97 0.23
CA ASN A 39 -6.65 -5.63 0.23
C ASN A 39 -7.00 -4.62 -0.87
N VAL A 40 -6.12 -3.64 -1.14
CA VAL A 40 -6.29 -2.69 -2.26
C VAL A 40 -6.24 -3.43 -3.59
N LEU A 41 -5.29 -4.33 -3.79
CA LEU A 41 -5.17 -5.13 -5.02
C LEU A 41 -6.37 -6.06 -5.21
N GLU A 42 -6.85 -6.71 -4.16
CA GLU A 42 -8.07 -7.52 -4.20
C GLU A 42 -9.30 -6.70 -4.54
N TYR A 43 -9.37 -5.46 -4.04
CA TYR A 43 -10.41 -4.53 -4.44
C TYR A 43 -10.31 -4.22 -5.94
N CYS A 44 -9.14 -3.84 -6.46
CA CYS A 44 -8.93 -3.63 -7.90
C CYS A 44 -9.40 -4.83 -8.73
N ARG A 45 -9.02 -6.04 -8.31
CA ARG A 45 -9.39 -7.29 -9.00
C ARG A 45 -10.91 -7.50 -9.01
N LYS A 46 -11.59 -7.24 -7.89
CA LYS A 46 -13.05 -7.43 -7.74
C LYS A 46 -13.87 -6.37 -8.48
N THR A 47 -13.38 -5.14 -8.60
CA THR A 47 -14.10 -4.03 -9.25
C THR A 47 -13.65 -3.79 -10.69
N GLY A 48 -12.63 -4.49 -11.16
CA GLY A 48 -12.12 -4.36 -12.52
C GLY A 48 -11.27 -3.12 -12.76
N VAL A 49 -10.78 -2.45 -11.71
CA VAL A 49 -9.84 -1.32 -11.84
C VAL A 49 -8.51 -1.84 -12.38
N LYS A 50 -8.08 -1.32 -13.53
CA LYS A 50 -6.91 -1.81 -14.26
C LYS A 50 -5.63 -1.01 -14.03
N LYS A 51 -5.72 0.14 -13.36
CA LYS A 51 -4.59 1.05 -13.14
C LYS A 51 -4.41 1.34 -11.66
N ILE A 52 -3.19 1.12 -11.18
CA ILE A 52 -2.76 1.49 -9.84
C ILE A 52 -1.45 2.26 -9.92
N ILE A 53 -1.36 3.36 -9.19
CA ILE A 53 -0.11 4.06 -8.90
C ILE A 53 0.22 3.71 -7.45
N TYR A 54 1.30 2.96 -7.26
CA TYR A 54 1.82 2.58 -5.95
C TYR A 54 3.08 3.39 -5.64
N THR A 55 3.16 3.93 -4.43
CA THR A 55 4.37 4.62 -3.96
C THR A 55 5.24 3.70 -3.12
N THR A 56 6.54 3.74 -3.40
CA THR A 56 7.59 3.08 -2.62
C THR A 56 8.51 4.14 -2.01
N SER A 57 9.25 3.77 -0.96
CA SER A 57 10.25 4.65 -0.37
C SER A 57 11.53 4.66 -1.22
N HIS A 58 12.26 5.78 -1.20
CA HIS A 58 13.59 5.85 -1.81
C HIS A 58 14.54 4.76 -1.27
N TYR A 59 14.37 4.38 0.00
CA TYR A 59 15.19 3.34 0.63
C TYR A 59 15.06 1.98 -0.05
N GLU A 60 13.86 1.61 -0.51
CA GLU A 60 13.66 0.34 -1.23
C GLU A 60 14.36 0.35 -2.59
N VAL A 61 14.31 1.48 -3.31
CA VAL A 61 14.90 1.59 -4.66
C VAL A 61 16.42 1.72 -4.62
N SER A 62 16.96 2.46 -3.64
CA SER A 62 18.40 2.71 -3.52
C SER A 62 19.22 1.50 -3.07
N ASN A 63 18.57 0.45 -2.56
CA ASN A 63 19.22 -0.77 -2.08
C ASN A 63 19.01 -1.99 -3.01
N ILE A 64 18.48 -1.78 -4.21
CA ILE A 64 18.44 -2.81 -5.25
C ILE A 64 19.85 -2.96 -5.81
N LYS A 65 20.50 -4.09 -5.52
CA LYS A 65 21.76 -4.49 -6.17
C LYS A 65 21.52 -5.01 -7.58
#